data_AF-A0AAE3AGF4-F1
#
_entry.id   AF-A0AAE3AGF4-F1
#
_cell.length_a   1.000
_cell.length_b   1.000
_cell.length_c   1.000
_cell.angle_alpha   90.00
_cell.angle_beta   90.00
_cell.angle_gamma   90.00
#
_symmetry.space_group_name_H-M   'P 1'
#
loop_
_entity.id
_entity.type
_entity.pdbx_description
1 polymer ?
#
loop_
_entity_poly.entity_id
_entity_poly.type
_entity_poly.pdbx_seq_one_letter_code
_entity_poly.pdbx_strand_id
1 'polypeptide(L)'
;MIYIETGSTDVYYNFGLENYFTVEKRLPDTVFLFWRTTPTLMVGKYQNVLEEINKPYADAHGIHLVRRMSGGGTIYTDLGGWQFSFIQHREAGEIEFGQYIAPVIGALEEMGVTAAFNGRNDLTIDGRKFSGNAQYRLGDCIVHHGSLLFDTDIRQMAEATTPDSYKITSKSIKSVRDRVTNISDHLPQPMDPETFKETMVRHIMNGSTAVYTVTPEDDARIRELAREKFNSWDRIFGADPQFNIERTGRFAGGKIQFKIEVRKGIIRSASVYGDFFSTLDAEAICSVLPGCRYERGAVLAALEPLGGAVYRITPEEMARTIVD
;
A
#
# COMPACT_ATOMS: atom_id res chain seq x y z
N MET A 1 -5.30 21.78 -7.09
CA MET A 1 -5.36 20.72 -6.08
C MET A 1 -6.21 21.22 -4.93
N ILE A 2 -6.95 20.35 -4.24
CA ILE A 2 -7.80 20.72 -3.09
C ILE A 2 -7.28 19.97 -1.87
N TYR A 3 -6.87 20.70 -0.84
CA TYR A 3 -6.42 20.10 0.42
C TYR A 3 -7.59 19.80 1.34
N ILE A 4 -7.57 18.62 1.97
CA ILE A 4 -8.51 18.23 3.01
C ILE A 4 -7.72 17.79 4.24
N GLU A 5 -8.02 18.42 5.37
CA GLU A 5 -7.49 18.06 6.66
C GLU A 5 -8.62 17.85 7.68
N THR A 6 -8.57 16.73 8.40
CA THR A 6 -9.55 16.40 9.45
C THR A 6 -8.95 16.37 10.84
N GLY A 7 -7.62 16.36 10.97
CA GLY A 7 -6.91 16.19 12.24
C GLY A 7 -7.03 14.79 12.86
N SER A 8 -7.72 13.85 12.20
CA SER A 8 -7.91 12.49 12.71
C SER A 8 -6.62 11.68 12.67
N THR A 9 -6.37 10.95 13.75
CA THR A 9 -5.30 9.94 13.86
C THR A 9 -5.84 8.51 13.82
N ASP A 10 -7.16 8.35 13.64
CA ASP A 10 -7.80 7.06 13.45
C ASP A 10 -7.61 6.59 12.00
N VAL A 11 -6.85 5.51 11.83
CA VAL A 11 -6.56 4.92 10.52
C VAL A 11 -7.81 4.49 9.76
N TYR A 12 -8.83 3.98 10.45
CA TYR A 12 -10.04 3.51 9.80
C TYR A 12 -10.84 4.68 9.24
N TYR A 13 -10.90 5.78 10.00
CA TYR A 13 -11.48 7.03 9.54
C TYR A 13 -10.71 7.60 8.35
N ASN A 14 -9.37 7.63 8.41
CA ASN A 14 -8.55 8.22 7.35
C ASN A 14 -8.64 7.43 6.03
N PHE A 15 -8.69 6.09 6.08
CA PHE A 15 -8.99 5.30 4.89
C PHE A 15 -10.47 5.41 4.45
N GLY A 16 -11.40 5.60 5.39
CA GLY A 16 -12.79 5.95 5.10
C GLY A 16 -12.89 7.25 4.29
N LEU A 17 -12.14 8.28 4.70
CA LEU A 17 -12.02 9.58 4.05
C LEU A 17 -11.44 9.44 2.64
N GLU A 18 -10.31 8.73 2.50
CA GLU A 18 -9.72 8.41 1.20
C GLU A 18 -10.74 7.71 0.29
N ASN A 19 -11.44 6.69 0.80
CA ASN A 19 -12.43 5.96 0.03
C ASN A 19 -13.62 6.82 -0.37
N TYR A 20 -14.12 7.67 0.52
CA TYR A 20 -15.27 8.55 0.28
C TYR A 20 -15.02 9.48 -0.91
N PHE A 21 -13.87 10.17 -0.94
CA PHE A 21 -13.50 11.05 -2.05
C PHE A 21 -13.07 10.30 -3.32
N THR A 22 -12.75 9.01 -3.19
CA THR A 22 -12.48 8.13 -4.33
C THR A 22 -13.77 7.69 -5.02
N VAL A 23 -14.81 7.32 -4.27
CA VAL A 23 -15.96 6.59 -4.83
C VAL A 23 -17.33 7.26 -4.70
N GLU A 24 -17.51 8.17 -3.74
CA GLU A 24 -18.84 8.74 -3.45
C GLU A 24 -18.89 10.24 -3.75
N LYS A 25 -17.87 11.00 -3.35
CA LYS A 25 -17.83 12.47 -3.53
C LYS A 25 -16.70 12.91 -4.44
N ARG A 26 -17.06 13.32 -5.66
CA ARG A 26 -16.12 13.88 -6.63
C ARG A 26 -15.98 15.39 -6.43
N LEU A 27 -14.75 15.85 -6.28
CA LEU A 27 -14.39 17.26 -6.31
C LEU A 27 -13.85 17.65 -7.70
N PRO A 28 -13.87 18.94 -8.08
CA PRO A 28 -13.55 19.37 -9.44
C PRO A 28 -12.05 19.30 -9.79
N ASP A 29 -11.18 19.03 -8.81
CA ASP A 29 -9.73 18.95 -8.96
C ASP A 29 -9.18 17.81 -8.08
N THR A 30 -7.90 17.48 -8.24
CA THR A 30 -7.18 16.48 -7.45
C THR A 30 -7.31 16.78 -5.96
N VAL A 31 -7.81 15.81 -5.21
CA VAL A 31 -7.87 15.90 -3.74
C VAL A 31 -6.53 15.45 -3.18
N PHE A 32 -6.01 16.24 -2.25
CA PHE A 32 -4.78 15.93 -1.52
C PHE A 32 -5.08 15.80 -0.04
N LEU A 33 -4.70 14.65 0.51
CA LEU A 33 -4.75 14.36 1.94
C LEU A 33 -3.32 14.31 2.46
N PHE A 34 -3.07 14.89 3.63
CA PHE A 34 -1.82 14.75 4.37
C PHE A 34 -2.16 14.47 5.83
N TRP A 35 -1.89 13.26 6.28
CA TRP A 35 -2.46 12.69 7.50
C TRP A 35 -1.46 11.80 8.22
N ARG A 36 -1.77 11.41 9.46
CA ARG A 36 -0.96 10.47 10.26
C ARG A 36 -1.87 9.60 11.11
N THR A 37 -1.30 8.66 11.84
CA THR A 37 -2.07 7.67 12.63
C THR A 37 -1.48 7.46 14.02
N THR A 38 -2.29 6.94 14.93
CA THR A 38 -1.76 6.20 16.09
C THR A 38 -1.04 4.92 15.61
N PRO A 39 -0.20 4.28 16.44
CA PRO A 39 0.55 3.08 16.05
C PRO A 39 -0.32 2.06 15.30
N THR A 40 0.02 1.80 14.04
CA THR A 40 -0.78 0.98 13.12
C THR A 40 0.10 0.21 12.14
N LEU A 41 -0.23 -1.06 11.91
CA LEU A 41 0.26 -1.86 10.79
C LEU A 41 -0.77 -1.82 9.64
N MET A 42 -0.34 -1.27 8.51
CA MET A 42 -1.15 -1.23 7.28
C MET A 42 -0.67 -2.32 6.32
N VAL A 43 -1.45 -3.39 6.22
CA VAL A 43 -1.16 -4.56 5.39
C VAL A 43 -1.67 -4.33 3.96
N GLY A 44 -0.90 -4.76 2.96
CA GLY A 44 -1.26 -4.63 1.55
C GLY A 44 -2.46 -5.50 1.16
N LYS A 45 -3.20 -5.06 0.13
CA LYS A 45 -4.43 -5.71 -0.33
C LYS A 45 -4.31 -7.22 -0.52
N TYR A 46 -3.19 -7.69 -1.06
CA TYR A 46 -2.95 -9.10 -1.39
C TYR A 46 -2.14 -9.86 -0.34
N GLN A 47 -1.75 -9.24 0.78
CA GLN A 47 -0.89 -9.91 1.75
C GLN A 47 -1.66 -10.80 2.72
N ASN A 48 -1.05 -11.91 3.15
CA ASN A 48 -1.56 -12.69 4.28
C ASN A 48 -1.13 -11.99 5.58
N VAL A 49 -2.10 -11.51 6.38
CA VAL A 49 -1.79 -10.78 7.63
C VAL A 49 -0.90 -11.61 8.55
N LEU A 50 -1.23 -12.89 8.73
CA LEU A 50 -0.56 -13.76 9.71
C LEU A 50 0.90 -14.05 9.34
N GLU A 51 1.28 -13.90 8.08
CA GLU A 51 2.65 -14.08 7.61
C GLU A 51 3.49 -12.80 7.69
N GLU A 52 2.86 -11.64 7.86
CA GLU A 52 3.50 -10.34 7.66
C GLU A 52 3.59 -9.50 8.94
N ILE A 53 2.90 -9.90 10.02
CA ILE A 53 2.91 -9.18 11.30
C ILE A 53 3.28 -10.07 12.48
N ASN A 54 3.90 -9.46 13.49
CA ASN A 54 4.06 -10.06 14.82
C ASN A 54 2.82 -9.73 15.67
N LYS A 55 1.75 -10.51 15.49
CA LYS A 55 0.46 -10.27 16.15
C LYS A 55 0.54 -10.18 17.69
N PRO A 56 1.25 -11.07 18.40
CA PRO A 56 1.41 -10.95 19.86
C PRO A 56 2.07 -9.63 20.28
N TYR A 57 3.10 -9.17 19.55
CA TYR A 57 3.73 -7.88 19.82
C TYR A 57 2.78 -6.72 19.55
N ALA A 58 2.07 -6.74 18.42
CA ALA A 58 1.10 -5.72 18.04
C ALA A 58 0.00 -5.56 19.11
N ASP A 59 -0.57 -6.68 19.58
CA ASP A 59 -1.59 -6.68 20.64
C ASP A 59 -1.05 -6.11 21.95
N ALA A 60 0.16 -6.52 22.36
CA ALA A 60 0.78 -6.08 23.61
C ALA A 60 1.11 -4.58 23.63
N HIS A 61 1.28 -3.96 22.45
CA HIS A 61 1.61 -2.53 22.31
C HIS A 61 0.43 -1.69 21.79
N GLY A 62 -0.78 -2.27 21.69
CA GLY A 62 -1.96 -1.54 21.22
C GLY A 62 -1.87 -1.06 19.77
N ILE A 63 -1.12 -1.77 18.92
CA ILE A 63 -0.93 -1.42 17.51
C ILE A 63 -2.14 -1.86 16.71
N HIS A 64 -2.80 -0.93 16.03
CA HIS A 64 -3.96 -1.24 15.18
C HIS A 64 -3.56 -2.00 13.92
N LEU A 65 -4.51 -2.72 13.32
CA LEU A 65 -4.31 -3.47 12.09
C LEU A 65 -5.34 -3.05 11.06
N VAL A 66 -4.90 -2.76 9.84
CA VAL A 66 -5.80 -2.43 8.74
C VAL A 66 -5.29 -3.01 7.43
N ARG A 67 -6.20 -3.40 6.54
CA ARG A 67 -5.89 -3.75 5.17
C ARG A 67 -6.21 -2.58 4.25
N ARG A 68 -5.23 -2.10 3.50
CA ARG A 68 -5.42 -1.01 2.53
C ARG A 68 -5.92 -1.52 1.18
N MET A 69 -6.46 -0.61 0.37
CA MET A 69 -7.01 -0.90 -0.96
C MET A 69 -5.94 -1.09 -2.05
N SER A 70 -4.69 -0.69 -1.79
CA SER A 70 -3.55 -0.86 -2.70
C SER A 70 -2.75 -2.13 -2.41
N GLY A 71 -2.07 -2.62 -3.45
CA GLY A 71 -1.04 -3.66 -3.31
C GLY A 71 0.22 -3.17 -2.59
N GLY A 72 1.32 -3.91 -2.69
CA GLY A 72 2.58 -3.62 -1.98
C GLY A 72 2.69 -4.31 -0.61
N GLY A 73 3.81 -4.08 0.08
CA GLY A 73 4.13 -4.72 1.37
C GLY A 73 3.50 -4.05 2.61
N THR A 74 3.69 -4.65 3.78
CA THR A 74 3.20 -4.11 5.06
C THR A 74 4.04 -2.91 5.49
N ILE A 75 3.40 -1.87 6.01
CA ILE A 75 4.08 -0.72 6.63
C ILE A 75 3.61 -0.54 8.07
N TYR A 76 4.50 0.01 8.91
CA TYR A 76 4.17 0.52 10.23
C TYR A 76 4.07 2.05 10.16
N THR A 77 3.16 2.62 10.94
CA THR A 77 2.91 4.06 11.03
C THR A 77 2.62 4.43 12.48
N ASP A 78 2.99 5.65 12.85
CA ASP A 78 2.74 6.27 14.15
C ASP A 78 2.65 7.80 13.99
N LEU A 79 2.64 8.53 15.11
CA LEU A 79 2.56 9.99 15.10
C LEU A 79 3.82 10.70 14.59
N GLY A 80 4.94 9.98 14.51
CA GLY A 80 6.19 10.45 13.92
C GLY A 80 6.24 10.21 12.41
N GLY A 81 5.36 9.36 11.86
CA GLY A 81 5.19 9.18 10.42
C GLY A 81 4.09 10.07 9.83
N TRP A 82 4.18 10.31 8.53
CA TRP A 82 3.11 10.97 7.76
C TRP A 82 2.70 10.10 6.58
N GLN A 83 1.46 10.27 6.15
CA GLN A 83 0.89 9.65 4.97
C GLN A 83 0.33 10.75 4.08
N PHE A 84 0.37 10.52 2.78
CA PHE A 84 -0.20 11.42 1.80
C PHE A 84 -1.01 10.64 0.77
N SER A 85 -2.08 11.24 0.26
CA SER A 85 -2.92 10.65 -0.78
C SER A 85 -3.27 11.70 -1.82
N PHE A 86 -3.04 11.38 -3.09
CA PHE A 86 -3.54 12.10 -4.26
C PHE A 86 -4.69 11.29 -4.86
N ILE A 87 -5.89 11.86 -4.87
CA ILE A 87 -7.09 11.24 -5.43
C ILE A 87 -7.47 12.02 -6.68
N GLN A 88 -7.33 11.38 -7.83
CA GLN A 88 -7.49 12.01 -9.14
C GLN A 88 -8.49 11.23 -9.99
N HIS A 89 -9.58 11.90 -10.36
CA HIS A 89 -10.58 11.39 -11.29
C HIS A 89 -10.15 11.72 -12.73
N ARG A 90 -9.57 10.74 -13.45
CA ARG A 90 -9.06 10.88 -14.83
C ARG A 90 -9.22 9.59 -15.64
N GLU A 91 -9.34 9.71 -16.97
CA GLU A 91 -9.39 8.56 -17.87
C GLU A 91 -8.17 7.62 -17.72
N ALA A 92 -8.35 6.36 -18.12
CA ALA A 92 -7.39 5.29 -17.87
C ALA A 92 -6.02 5.59 -18.50
N GLY A 93 -4.96 5.35 -17.71
CA GLY A 93 -3.56 5.48 -18.09
C GLY A 93 -2.71 4.55 -17.21
N GLU A 94 -1.42 4.43 -17.52
CA GLU A 94 -0.49 3.56 -16.80
C GLU A 94 -0.28 4.00 -15.33
N ILE A 95 0.26 3.10 -14.50
CA ILE A 95 0.68 3.41 -13.13
C ILE A 95 1.94 4.27 -13.21
N GLU A 96 1.83 5.53 -12.79
CA GLU A 96 2.89 6.54 -12.91
C GLU A 96 3.23 7.13 -11.55
N PHE A 97 4.16 6.50 -10.83
CA PHE A 97 4.59 6.99 -9.52
C PHE A 97 5.34 8.34 -9.59
N GLY A 98 6.05 8.59 -10.70
CA GLY A 98 6.98 9.73 -10.82
C GLY A 98 6.31 11.10 -10.64
N GLN A 99 5.13 11.31 -11.23
CA GLN A 99 4.41 12.59 -11.15
C GLN A 99 3.98 12.96 -9.72
N TYR A 100 3.68 11.97 -8.88
CA TYR A 100 3.24 12.19 -7.49
C TYR A 100 4.42 12.27 -6.51
N ILE A 101 5.55 11.69 -6.88
CA ILE A 101 6.78 11.67 -6.08
C ILE A 101 7.57 12.96 -6.22
N ALA A 102 7.61 13.56 -7.41
CA ALA A 102 8.42 14.75 -7.66
C ALA A 102 8.11 15.92 -6.69
N PRO A 103 6.85 16.25 -6.36
CA PRO A 103 6.55 17.29 -5.38
C PRO A 103 7.06 16.98 -3.96
N VAL A 104 7.07 15.70 -3.56
CA VAL A 104 7.59 15.27 -2.26
C VAL A 104 9.11 15.43 -2.21
N ILE A 105 9.81 15.07 -3.29
CA ILE A 105 11.27 15.27 -3.40
C ILE A 105 11.62 16.76 -3.36
N GLY A 106 10.88 17.59 -4.10
CA GLY A 106 11.09 19.05 -4.11
C GLY A 106 10.90 19.68 -2.73
N ALA A 107 9.90 19.21 -1.97
CA ALA A 107 9.67 19.68 -0.60
C ALA A 107 10.84 19.32 0.34
N LEU A 108 11.42 18.12 0.21
CA LEU A 108 12.61 17.72 0.97
C LEU A 108 13.85 18.50 0.57
N GLU A 109 14.02 18.77 -0.72
CA GLU A 109 15.14 19.56 -1.23
C GLU A 109 15.11 21.00 -0.67
N GLU A 110 13.92 21.60 -0.55
CA GLU A 110 13.72 22.88 0.13
C GLU A 110 14.15 22.85 1.61
N MET A 111 13.98 21.70 2.28
CA MET A 111 14.44 21.47 3.65
C MET A 111 15.94 21.13 3.75
N GLY A 112 16.66 21.07 2.62
CA GLY A 112 18.07 20.71 2.56
C GLY A 112 18.34 19.20 2.58
N VAL A 113 17.34 18.37 2.28
CA VAL A 113 17.46 16.90 2.23
C VAL A 113 17.39 16.41 0.79
N THR A 114 18.46 15.77 0.31
CA THR A 114 18.49 15.17 -1.02
C THR A 114 17.88 13.77 -0.99
N ALA A 115 16.73 13.60 -1.65
CA ALA A 115 16.05 12.32 -1.79
C ALA A 115 16.12 11.79 -3.23
N ALA A 116 16.13 10.47 -3.38
CA ALA A 116 16.13 9.78 -4.67
C ALA A 116 15.03 8.71 -4.76
N PHE A 117 14.45 8.56 -5.94
CA PHE A 117 13.50 7.49 -6.26
C PHE A 117 14.23 6.22 -6.69
N ASN A 118 13.90 5.07 -6.09
CA ASN A 118 14.60 3.81 -6.36
C ASN A 118 14.13 3.06 -7.63
N GLY A 119 13.20 3.63 -8.41
CA GLY A 119 12.74 3.06 -9.68
C GLY A 119 11.62 2.01 -9.58
N ARG A 120 11.13 1.71 -8.37
CA ARG A 120 9.93 0.88 -8.16
C ARG A 120 8.82 1.69 -7.50
N ASN A 121 8.94 1.94 -6.20
CA ASN A 121 7.91 2.61 -5.42
C ASN A 121 8.44 3.22 -4.11
N ASP A 122 9.75 3.24 -3.87
CA ASP A 122 10.32 3.77 -2.63
C ASP A 122 11.15 5.03 -2.88
N LEU A 123 11.19 5.90 -1.87
CA LEU A 123 12.12 7.02 -1.81
C LEU A 123 13.20 6.74 -0.78
N THR A 124 14.41 7.21 -1.09
CA THR A 124 15.61 6.97 -0.30
C THR A 124 16.38 8.25 -0.03
N ILE A 125 17.02 8.33 1.14
CA ILE A 125 18.05 9.32 1.49
C ILE A 125 19.32 8.52 1.77
N ASP A 126 20.41 8.84 1.08
CA ASP A 126 21.66 8.07 1.12
C ASP A 126 21.46 6.55 0.90
N GLY A 127 20.54 6.18 0.00
CA GLY A 127 20.20 4.78 -0.29
C GLY A 127 19.38 4.07 0.79
N ARG A 128 19.02 4.73 1.90
CA ARG A 128 18.13 4.21 2.95
C ARG A 128 16.69 4.67 2.72
N LYS A 129 15.74 3.75 2.77
CA LYS A 129 14.32 4.00 2.50
C LYS A 129 13.68 4.85 3.61
N PHE A 130 13.02 5.94 3.23
CA PHE A 130 12.19 6.73 4.14
C PHE A 130 10.73 6.80 3.69
N SER A 131 10.41 6.35 2.48
CA SER A 131 9.05 6.37 1.95
C SER A 131 8.74 5.12 1.14
N GLY A 132 7.54 4.59 1.31
CA GLY A 132 6.95 3.61 0.41
C GLY A 132 5.67 4.16 -0.21
N ASN A 133 5.53 3.98 -1.52
CA ASN A 133 4.40 4.46 -2.31
C ASN A 133 3.61 3.27 -2.85
N ALA A 134 2.31 3.49 -3.07
CA ALA A 134 1.43 2.53 -3.70
C ALA A 134 0.33 3.26 -4.46
N GLN A 135 -0.21 2.60 -5.47
CA GLN A 135 -1.31 3.12 -6.27
C GLN A 135 -2.41 2.06 -6.37
N TYR A 136 -3.66 2.51 -6.40
CA TYR A 136 -4.79 1.68 -6.79
C TYR A 136 -5.75 2.47 -7.68
N ARG A 137 -6.62 1.76 -8.39
CA ARG A 137 -7.64 2.34 -9.26
C ARG A 137 -9.01 1.80 -8.87
N LEU A 138 -10.02 2.66 -8.84
CA LEU A 138 -11.44 2.31 -8.72
C LEU A 138 -12.20 3.10 -9.77
N GLY A 139 -12.70 2.43 -10.82
CA GLY A 139 -13.34 3.09 -11.95
C GLY A 139 -12.38 4.07 -12.67
N ASP A 140 -12.83 5.31 -12.85
CA ASP A 140 -12.05 6.43 -13.41
C ASP A 140 -11.22 7.18 -12.35
N CYS A 141 -11.17 6.68 -11.12
CA CYS A 141 -10.39 7.31 -10.05
C CYS A 141 -9.06 6.56 -9.81
N ILE A 142 -7.96 7.31 -9.81
CA ILE A 142 -6.64 6.86 -9.39
C ILE A 142 -6.36 7.43 -8.01
N VAL A 143 -5.90 6.57 -7.11
CA VAL A 143 -5.35 6.98 -5.82
C VAL A 143 -3.89 6.60 -5.78
N HIS A 144 -3.02 7.59 -5.67
CA HIS A 144 -1.62 7.40 -5.31
C HIS A 144 -1.45 7.84 -3.86
N HIS A 145 -0.91 6.96 -3.04
CA HIS A 145 -0.58 7.32 -1.67
C HIS A 145 0.81 6.84 -1.27
N GLY A 146 1.34 7.45 -0.23
CA GLY A 146 2.65 7.09 0.30
C GLY A 146 2.75 7.35 1.78
N SER A 147 3.78 6.76 2.37
CA SER A 147 4.22 7.00 3.74
C SER A 147 5.52 7.79 3.74
N LEU A 148 5.75 8.58 4.77
CA LEU A 148 6.96 9.32 5.04
C LEU A 148 7.38 9.02 6.48
N LEU A 149 8.53 8.38 6.64
CA LEU A 149 9.18 8.20 7.93
C LEU A 149 9.83 9.52 8.30
N PHE A 150 9.10 10.40 9.00
CA PHE A 150 9.68 11.68 9.44
C PHE A 150 10.49 11.49 10.71
N ASP A 151 9.85 11.01 11.77
CA ASP A 151 10.43 10.69 13.08
C ASP A 151 9.75 9.44 13.68
N THR A 152 9.53 8.42 12.85
CA THR A 152 8.83 7.17 13.21
C THR A 152 9.67 6.30 14.16
N ASP A 153 9.02 5.55 15.06
CA ASP A 153 9.68 4.54 15.89
C ASP A 153 10.08 3.31 15.04
N ILE A 154 11.28 3.39 14.46
CA ILE A 154 11.87 2.32 13.64
C ILE A 154 12.03 1.01 14.43
N ARG A 155 12.22 1.08 15.76
CA ARG A 155 12.31 -0.12 16.59
C ARG A 155 10.96 -0.81 16.67
N GLN A 156 9.90 -0.07 16.97
CA GLN A 156 8.55 -0.62 17.03
C GLN A 156 8.11 -1.18 15.67
N MET A 157 8.43 -0.50 14.57
CA MET A 157 8.24 -1.02 13.22
C MET A 157 8.89 -2.39 13.00
N ALA A 158 10.16 -2.54 13.40
CA ALA A 158 10.91 -3.78 13.19
C ALA A 158 10.40 -4.95 14.05
N GLU A 159 9.93 -4.68 15.27
CA GLU A 159 9.40 -5.71 16.18
C GLU A 159 7.97 -6.12 15.80
N ALA A 160 7.18 -5.20 15.25
CA ALA A 160 5.77 -5.41 14.90
C ALA A 160 5.58 -6.12 13.55
N THR A 161 6.62 -6.16 12.69
CA THR A 161 6.58 -6.82 11.38
C THR A 161 7.40 -8.11 11.38
N THR A 162 6.95 -9.12 10.65
CA THR A 162 7.74 -10.36 10.46
C THR A 162 8.64 -10.22 9.24
N PRO A 163 9.96 -10.49 9.37
CA PRO A 163 10.81 -10.57 8.21
C PRO A 163 10.42 -11.80 7.38
N ASP A 164 10.26 -11.60 6.06
CA ASP A 164 10.06 -12.68 5.08
C ASP A 164 11.07 -13.82 5.34
N SER A 165 10.62 -15.06 5.43
CA SER A 165 11.45 -16.22 5.79
C SER A 165 12.65 -16.43 4.85
N TYR A 166 12.54 -15.99 3.59
CA TYR A 166 13.67 -15.96 2.65
C TYR A 166 14.73 -14.90 3.01
N LYS A 167 14.32 -13.80 3.63
CA LYS A 167 15.24 -12.78 4.18
C LYS A 167 15.89 -13.24 5.49
N ILE A 168 15.34 -14.25 6.18
CA ILE A 168 15.89 -14.78 7.44
C ILE A 168 17.19 -15.57 7.21
N THR A 169 17.41 -16.14 6.02
CA THR A 169 18.71 -16.75 5.65
C THR A 169 19.88 -15.76 5.70
N SER A 170 19.60 -14.45 5.75
CA SER A 170 20.61 -13.46 6.09
C SER A 170 20.02 -12.31 6.92
N LYS A 171 20.39 -12.30 8.22
CA LYS A 171 20.59 -11.12 9.08
C LYS A 171 19.48 -10.81 10.11
N SER A 172 19.96 -10.63 11.34
CA SER A 172 19.31 -10.08 12.54
C SER A 172 18.58 -8.75 12.32
N ILE A 173 17.76 -8.35 13.30
CA ILE A 173 17.08 -7.04 13.45
C ILE A 173 17.94 -5.82 13.03
N LYS A 174 19.27 -5.88 13.16
CA LYS A 174 20.21 -4.89 12.60
C LYS A 174 19.94 -4.54 11.12
N SER A 175 19.54 -5.50 10.29
CA SER A 175 19.40 -5.31 8.84
C SER A 175 18.23 -4.43 8.39
N VAL A 176 17.19 -4.26 9.24
CA VAL A 176 16.07 -3.35 8.94
C VAL A 176 16.49 -1.91 9.21
N ARG A 177 17.19 -1.66 10.33
CA ARG A 177 17.77 -0.35 10.68
C ARG A 177 18.75 0.16 9.61
N ASP A 178 19.49 -0.74 8.98
CA ASP A 178 20.44 -0.36 7.93
C ASP A 178 19.75 -0.03 6.59
N ARG A 179 18.46 -0.35 6.43
CA ARG A 179 17.71 -0.19 5.16
C ARG A 179 16.71 0.95 5.17
N VAL A 180 16.29 1.42 6.35
CA VAL A 180 15.30 2.49 6.51
C VAL A 180 15.88 3.64 7.32
N THR A 181 15.34 4.84 7.14
CA THR A 181 15.78 6.03 7.88
C THR A 181 14.62 7.00 8.08
N ASN A 182 14.68 7.75 9.17
CA ASN A 182 13.80 8.91 9.38
C ASN A 182 14.36 10.11 8.63
N ILE A 183 13.48 10.98 8.13
CA ILE A 183 13.85 12.26 7.49
C ILE A 183 14.48 13.20 8.51
N SER A 184 14.01 13.20 9.76
CA SER A 184 14.50 14.05 10.85
C SER A 184 16.01 13.91 11.08
N ASP A 185 16.55 12.70 10.90
CA ASP A 185 17.98 12.39 11.04
C ASP A 185 18.88 13.06 9.99
N HIS A 186 18.30 13.55 8.89
CA HIS A 186 19.04 14.12 7.75
C HIS A 186 18.85 15.62 7.59
N LEU A 187 18.02 16.23 8.41
CA LEU A 187 17.78 17.67 8.33
C LEU A 187 19.04 18.45 8.78
N PRO A 188 19.40 19.54 8.09
CA PRO A 188 20.52 20.39 8.51
C PRO A 188 20.34 21.02 9.90
N GLN A 189 19.10 21.20 10.33
CA GLN A 189 18.70 21.71 11.64
C GLN A 189 17.48 20.94 12.15
N PRO A 190 17.32 20.76 13.47
CA PRO A 190 16.12 20.15 14.04
C PRO A 190 14.84 20.86 13.58
N MET A 191 13.81 20.08 13.25
CA MET A 191 12.49 20.56 12.82
C MET A 191 11.42 19.78 13.58
N ASP A 192 10.38 20.47 14.05
CA ASP A 192 9.23 19.81 14.65
C ASP A 192 8.27 19.24 13.58
N PRO A 193 7.45 18.23 13.93
CA PRO A 193 6.56 17.59 12.97
C PRO A 193 5.52 18.51 12.30
N GLU A 194 5.08 19.57 12.97
CA GLU A 194 4.06 20.48 12.41
C GLU A 194 4.71 21.42 11.38
N THR A 195 5.90 21.94 11.64
CA THR A 195 6.69 22.69 10.65
C THR A 195 6.98 21.83 9.41
N PHE A 196 7.29 20.54 9.60
CA PHE A 196 7.46 19.59 8.50
C PHE A 196 6.19 19.45 7.66
N LYS A 197 5.04 19.24 8.33
CA LYS A 197 3.72 19.16 7.68
C LYS A 197 3.41 20.43 6.89
N GLU A 198 3.56 21.61 7.50
CA GLU A 198 3.26 22.88 6.85
C GLU A 198 4.09 23.09 5.58
N THR A 199 5.38 22.77 5.65
CA THR A 199 6.30 22.86 4.51
C THR A 199 5.91 21.86 3.41
N MET A 200 5.62 20.61 3.77
CA MET A 200 5.15 19.58 2.82
C MET A 200 3.86 19.99 2.12
N VAL A 201 2.84 20.38 2.88
CA VAL A 201 1.53 20.79 2.35
C VAL A 201 1.69 22.01 1.44
N ARG A 202 2.40 23.05 1.89
CA ARG A 202 2.62 24.27 1.08
C ARG A 202 3.31 23.94 -0.24
N HIS A 203 4.37 23.14 -0.22
CA HIS A 203 5.13 22.80 -1.42
C HIS A 203 4.32 21.95 -2.39
N ILE A 204 3.65 20.90 -1.89
CA ILE A 204 2.85 19.99 -2.72
C ILE A 204 1.63 20.69 -3.33
N MET A 205 0.99 21.60 -2.58
CA MET A 205 -0.13 22.39 -3.08
C MET A 205 0.28 23.40 -4.15
N ASN A 206 1.59 23.67 -4.33
CA ASN A 206 2.17 24.45 -5.42
C ASN A 206 1.43 25.78 -5.69
N GLY A 207 1.20 26.55 -4.63
CA GLY A 207 0.52 27.85 -4.68
C GLY A 207 -1.02 27.79 -4.71
N SER A 208 -1.62 26.59 -4.77
CA SER A 208 -3.06 26.45 -4.58
C SER A 208 -3.45 26.64 -3.12
N THR A 209 -4.47 27.47 -2.88
CA THR A 209 -5.04 27.73 -1.55
C THR A 209 -6.41 27.08 -1.36
N ALA A 210 -6.82 26.19 -2.27
CA ALA A 210 -8.12 25.56 -2.21
C ALA A 210 -8.16 24.53 -1.08
N VAL A 211 -9.09 24.72 -0.15
CA VAL A 211 -9.34 23.83 0.98
C VAL A 211 -10.80 23.39 0.93
N TYR A 212 -11.04 22.11 1.21
CA TYR A 212 -12.40 21.60 1.39
C TYR A 212 -12.59 21.14 2.83
N THR A 213 -13.57 21.74 3.50
CA THR A 213 -13.97 21.39 4.87
C THR A 213 -15.01 20.29 4.82
N VAL A 214 -14.72 19.15 5.44
CA VAL A 214 -15.64 18.01 5.58
C VAL A 214 -16.93 18.47 6.28
N THR A 215 -18.08 18.26 5.64
CA THR A 215 -19.38 18.61 6.25
C THR A 215 -19.80 17.55 7.28
N PRO A 216 -20.77 17.84 8.16
CA PRO A 216 -21.31 16.83 9.06
C PRO A 216 -21.90 15.60 8.33
N GLU A 217 -22.50 15.78 7.15
CA GLU A 217 -22.98 14.65 6.34
C GLU A 217 -21.82 13.82 5.78
N ASP A 218 -20.77 14.48 5.30
CA ASP A 218 -19.56 13.81 4.82
C ASP A 218 -18.94 12.98 5.97
N ASP A 219 -18.75 13.58 7.15
CA ASP A 219 -18.17 12.94 8.33
C ASP A 219 -18.96 11.70 8.77
N ALA A 220 -20.30 11.81 8.80
CA ALA A 220 -21.16 10.68 9.12
C ALA A 220 -20.95 9.52 8.14
N ARG A 221 -20.90 9.80 6.83
CA ARG A 221 -20.70 8.78 5.81
C ARG A 221 -19.29 8.18 5.83
N ILE A 222 -18.27 8.99 6.08
CA ILE A 222 -16.89 8.54 6.26
C ILE A 222 -16.78 7.57 7.43
N ARG A 223 -17.45 7.83 8.55
CA ARG A 223 -17.48 6.92 9.72
C ARG A 223 -18.18 5.61 9.43
N GLU A 224 -19.22 5.62 8.60
CA GLU A 224 -19.85 4.39 8.11
C GLU A 224 -18.88 3.57 7.27
N LEU A 225 -18.23 4.19 6.28
CA LEU A 225 -17.22 3.53 5.45
C LEU A 225 -16.05 2.99 6.27
N ALA A 226 -15.59 3.74 7.28
CA ALA A 226 -14.56 3.32 8.22
C ALA A 226 -14.93 1.99 8.89
N ARG A 227 -16.17 1.87 9.40
CA ARG A 227 -16.68 0.65 10.05
C ARG A 227 -16.87 -0.50 9.06
N GLU A 228 -17.50 -0.23 7.93
CA GLU A 228 -17.91 -1.26 6.97
C GLU A 228 -16.74 -1.88 6.20
N LYS A 229 -15.73 -1.05 5.86
CA LYS A 229 -14.67 -1.45 4.93
C LYS A 229 -13.31 -1.64 5.58
N PHE A 230 -12.98 -0.85 6.59
CA PHE A 230 -11.62 -0.79 7.13
C PHE A 230 -11.50 -1.38 8.53
N ASN A 231 -12.52 -1.21 9.37
CA ASN A 231 -12.59 -1.78 10.72
C ASN A 231 -13.49 -3.03 10.75
N SER A 232 -13.22 -3.98 9.85
CA SER A 232 -13.94 -5.25 9.76
C SER A 232 -12.96 -6.42 9.75
N TRP A 233 -13.21 -7.41 10.61
CA TRP A 233 -12.36 -8.59 10.74
C TRP A 233 -12.21 -9.33 9.41
N ASP A 234 -13.33 -9.54 8.71
CA ASP A 234 -13.35 -10.24 7.41
C ASP A 234 -12.58 -9.48 6.34
N ARG A 235 -12.53 -8.14 6.42
CA ARG A 235 -11.75 -7.32 5.48
C ARG A 235 -10.26 -7.32 5.82
N ILE A 236 -9.90 -7.29 7.10
CA ILE A 236 -8.51 -7.29 7.52
C ILE A 236 -7.88 -8.66 7.27
N PHE A 237 -8.53 -9.75 7.72
CA PHE A 237 -7.96 -11.10 7.69
C PHE A 237 -8.37 -11.91 6.46
N GLY A 238 -9.56 -11.66 5.90
CA GLY A 238 -10.10 -12.48 4.82
C GLY A 238 -10.47 -13.89 5.28
N ALA A 239 -10.96 -14.70 4.34
CA ALA A 239 -11.11 -16.13 4.51
C ALA A 239 -9.86 -16.85 3.99
N ASP A 240 -9.36 -17.84 4.73
CA ASP A 240 -8.35 -18.77 4.24
C ASP A 240 -9.04 -19.88 3.42
N PRO A 241 -8.83 -19.95 2.10
CA PRO A 241 -9.41 -20.99 1.28
C PRO A 241 -8.73 -22.34 1.56
N GLN A 242 -9.42 -23.44 1.27
CA GLN A 242 -8.76 -24.75 1.21
C GLN A 242 -7.88 -24.83 -0.04
N PHE A 243 -6.64 -25.29 0.11
CA PHE A 243 -5.70 -25.52 -0.98
C PHE A 243 -4.86 -26.76 -0.72
N ASN A 244 -4.36 -27.39 -1.78
CA ASN A 244 -3.43 -28.53 -1.71
C ASN A 244 -2.14 -28.29 -2.48
N ILE A 245 -2.06 -27.18 -3.23
CA ILE A 245 -0.87 -26.73 -3.93
C ILE A 245 -0.60 -25.29 -3.52
N GLU A 246 0.64 -25.02 -3.16
CA GLU A 246 1.15 -23.67 -2.94
C GLU A 246 2.35 -23.43 -3.85
N ARG A 247 2.37 -22.27 -4.50
CA ARG A 247 3.44 -21.85 -5.41
C ARG A 247 3.76 -20.39 -5.19
N THR A 248 5.03 -20.03 -5.31
CA THR A 248 5.49 -18.64 -5.12
C THR A 248 6.50 -18.27 -6.19
N GLY A 249 6.26 -17.12 -6.83
CA GLY A 249 7.17 -16.48 -7.77
C GLY A 249 7.59 -15.11 -7.26
N ARG A 250 8.81 -14.68 -7.61
CA ARG A 250 9.31 -13.33 -7.33
C ARG A 250 9.75 -12.67 -8.64
N PHE A 251 9.18 -11.51 -8.90
CA PHE A 251 9.33 -10.77 -10.15
C PHE A 251 9.70 -9.31 -9.87
N ALA A 252 10.03 -8.56 -10.92
CA ALA A 252 10.26 -7.12 -10.82
C ALA A 252 9.02 -6.37 -10.25
N GLY A 253 7.83 -6.91 -10.50
CA GLY A 253 6.54 -6.43 -9.97
C GLY A 253 6.26 -6.73 -8.51
N GLY A 254 6.91 -7.76 -7.94
CA GLY A 254 6.69 -8.22 -6.56
C GLY A 254 6.67 -9.74 -6.40
N LYS A 255 6.48 -10.17 -5.14
CA LYS A 255 6.16 -11.55 -4.75
C LYS A 255 4.71 -11.81 -5.12
N ILE A 256 4.45 -12.94 -5.79
CA ILE A 256 3.12 -13.49 -6.03
C ILE A 256 3.09 -14.95 -5.55
N GLN A 257 2.08 -15.31 -4.79
CA GLN A 257 1.89 -16.64 -4.21
C GLN A 257 0.49 -17.12 -4.60
N PHE A 258 0.41 -18.29 -5.21
CA PHE A 258 -0.85 -18.95 -5.53
C PHE A 258 -1.10 -20.10 -4.57
N LYS A 259 -2.26 -20.10 -3.94
CA LYS A 259 -2.82 -21.21 -3.16
C LYS A 259 -3.96 -21.80 -3.97
N ILE A 260 -3.82 -23.05 -4.41
CA ILE A 260 -4.67 -23.67 -5.42
C ILE A 260 -5.19 -25.00 -4.90
N GLU A 261 -6.47 -25.25 -5.13
CA GLU A 261 -7.06 -26.57 -4.94
C GLU A 261 -7.20 -27.29 -6.29
N VAL A 262 -6.45 -28.37 -6.48
CA VAL A 262 -6.54 -29.22 -7.67
C VAL A 262 -7.16 -30.56 -7.31
N ARG A 263 -8.25 -30.93 -8.00
CA ARG A 263 -8.91 -32.24 -7.87
C ARG A 263 -9.05 -32.90 -9.24
N LYS A 264 -8.48 -34.10 -9.38
CA LYS A 264 -8.47 -34.89 -10.63
C LYS A 264 -7.88 -34.09 -11.81
N GLY A 265 -6.78 -33.35 -11.56
CA GLY A 265 -6.10 -32.55 -12.58
C GLY A 265 -6.83 -31.27 -13.02
N ILE A 266 -7.93 -30.91 -12.35
CA ILE A 266 -8.71 -29.68 -12.62
C ILE A 266 -8.61 -28.74 -11.43
N ILE A 267 -8.36 -27.47 -11.70
CA ILE A 267 -8.36 -26.40 -10.70
C ILE A 267 -9.81 -26.17 -10.24
N ARG A 268 -10.05 -26.26 -8.93
CA ARG A 268 -11.36 -26.05 -8.30
C ARG A 268 -11.50 -24.67 -7.72
N SER A 269 -10.44 -24.20 -7.08
CA SER A 269 -10.34 -22.87 -6.50
C SER A 269 -8.90 -22.41 -6.55
N ALA A 270 -8.71 -21.09 -6.56
CA ALA A 270 -7.41 -20.47 -6.51
C ALA A 270 -7.52 -19.19 -5.68
N SER A 271 -6.44 -18.84 -4.99
CA SER A 271 -6.29 -17.57 -4.32
C SER A 271 -4.87 -17.07 -4.50
N VAL A 272 -4.74 -15.76 -4.64
CA VAL A 272 -3.48 -15.10 -4.93
C VAL A 272 -3.14 -14.15 -3.80
N TYR A 273 -1.90 -14.24 -3.34
CA TYR A 273 -1.34 -13.42 -2.28
C TYR A 273 -0.01 -12.82 -2.71
N GLY A 274 0.44 -11.77 -2.04
CA GLY A 274 1.75 -11.19 -2.31
C GLY A 274 1.86 -9.69 -2.05
N ASP A 275 2.98 -9.12 -2.49
CA ASP A 275 3.29 -7.68 -2.39
C ASP A 275 3.29 -6.99 -3.77
N PHE A 276 2.70 -7.62 -4.78
CA PHE A 276 2.56 -7.07 -6.12
C PHE A 276 1.53 -5.93 -6.18
N PHE A 277 1.55 -5.19 -7.29
CA PHE A 277 0.56 -4.17 -7.63
C PHE A 277 -0.29 -4.63 -8.81
N SER A 278 -1.59 -4.33 -8.79
CA SER A 278 -2.52 -4.75 -9.84
C SER A 278 -3.67 -3.76 -9.98
N THR A 279 -4.19 -3.61 -11.19
CA THR A 279 -5.44 -2.88 -11.48
C THR A 279 -6.68 -3.73 -11.17
N LEU A 280 -6.52 -5.05 -11.07
CA LEU A 280 -7.55 -6.02 -10.70
C LEU A 280 -7.45 -6.44 -9.23
N ASP A 281 -8.56 -6.81 -8.60
CA ASP A 281 -8.54 -7.44 -7.29
C ASP A 281 -8.15 -8.94 -7.35
N ALA A 282 -7.96 -9.54 -6.16
CA ALA A 282 -7.47 -10.92 -6.05
C ALA A 282 -8.46 -11.92 -6.63
N GLU A 283 -9.75 -11.66 -6.45
CA GLU A 283 -10.85 -12.48 -6.95
C GLU A 283 -10.90 -12.46 -8.47
N ALA A 284 -10.80 -11.27 -9.09
CA ALA A 284 -10.74 -11.13 -10.54
C ALA A 284 -9.54 -11.87 -11.15
N ILE A 285 -8.35 -11.76 -10.53
CA ILE A 285 -7.15 -12.50 -10.97
C ILE A 285 -7.38 -14.02 -10.91
N CYS A 286 -8.03 -14.51 -9.86
CA CYS A 286 -8.21 -15.95 -9.66
C CYS A 286 -9.43 -16.52 -10.38
N SER A 287 -10.44 -15.71 -10.71
CA SER A 287 -11.72 -16.17 -11.27
C SER A 287 -11.58 -16.85 -12.64
N VAL A 288 -10.47 -16.61 -13.35
CA VAL A 288 -10.18 -17.24 -14.65
C VAL A 288 -9.65 -18.67 -14.53
N LEU A 289 -9.20 -19.10 -13.35
CA LEU A 289 -8.51 -20.39 -13.14
C LEU A 289 -9.45 -21.58 -12.84
N PRO A 290 -10.57 -21.44 -12.11
CA PRO A 290 -11.49 -22.56 -11.87
C PRO A 290 -12.00 -23.20 -13.16
N GLY A 291 -11.96 -24.54 -13.20
CA GLY A 291 -12.35 -25.33 -14.36
C GLY A 291 -11.22 -25.60 -15.35
N CYS A 292 -10.10 -24.87 -15.25
CA CYS A 292 -8.93 -25.12 -16.09
C CYS A 292 -8.24 -26.45 -15.71
N ARG A 293 -7.68 -27.12 -16.72
CA ARG A 293 -6.73 -28.21 -16.49
C ARG A 293 -5.48 -27.64 -15.85
N TYR A 294 -4.95 -28.33 -14.84
CA TYR A 294 -3.69 -27.98 -14.19
C TYR A 294 -2.50 -28.39 -15.07
N GLU A 295 -2.34 -27.67 -16.19
CA GLU A 295 -1.27 -27.82 -17.16
C GLU A 295 -0.93 -26.46 -17.78
N ARG A 296 0.33 -26.27 -18.19
CA ARG A 296 0.87 -24.95 -18.55
C ARG A 296 0.05 -24.23 -19.63
N GLY A 297 -0.31 -24.93 -20.70
CA GLY A 297 -1.05 -24.33 -21.82
C GLY A 297 -2.45 -23.85 -21.43
N ALA A 298 -3.20 -24.67 -20.67
CA ALA A 298 -4.53 -24.31 -20.23
C ALA A 298 -4.53 -23.15 -19.21
N VAL A 299 -3.57 -23.16 -18.29
CA VAL A 299 -3.40 -22.08 -17.30
C VAL A 299 -2.98 -20.78 -17.98
N LEU A 300 -2.05 -20.83 -18.95
CA LEU A 300 -1.64 -19.65 -19.71
C LEU A 300 -2.82 -19.04 -20.48
N ALA A 301 -3.55 -19.85 -21.24
CA ALA A 301 -4.70 -19.37 -22.02
C ALA A 301 -5.77 -18.71 -21.12
N ALA A 302 -5.95 -19.20 -19.90
CA ALA A 302 -6.86 -18.58 -18.93
C ALA A 302 -6.36 -17.23 -18.40
N LEU A 303 -5.04 -17.06 -18.28
CA LEU A 303 -4.42 -15.84 -17.75
C LEU A 303 -4.12 -14.77 -18.81
N GLU A 304 -4.05 -15.15 -20.09
CA GLU A 304 -3.81 -14.22 -21.21
C GLU A 304 -4.70 -12.95 -21.19
N PRO A 305 -6.02 -13.04 -20.90
CA PRO A 305 -6.88 -11.87 -20.79
C PRO A 305 -6.48 -10.87 -19.69
N LEU A 306 -5.63 -11.28 -18.73
CA LEU A 306 -5.13 -10.43 -17.65
C LEU A 306 -3.84 -9.67 -18.03
N GLY A 307 -3.41 -9.75 -19.29
CA GLY A 307 -2.21 -9.07 -19.79
C GLY A 307 -2.15 -7.59 -19.41
N GLY A 308 -1.06 -7.18 -18.78
CA GLY A 308 -0.83 -5.80 -18.34
C GLY A 308 -1.57 -5.38 -17.05
N ALA A 309 -2.43 -6.24 -16.49
CA ALA A 309 -3.16 -5.92 -15.26
C ALA A 309 -2.29 -5.97 -14.00
N VAL A 310 -1.33 -6.91 -13.96
CA VAL A 310 -0.37 -7.07 -12.86
C VAL A 310 0.93 -6.36 -13.21
N TYR A 311 1.32 -5.39 -12.39
CA TYR A 311 2.45 -4.52 -12.66
C TYR A 311 3.76 -5.31 -12.78
N ARG A 312 4.38 -5.31 -13.96
CA ARG A 312 5.66 -6.00 -14.25
C ARG A 312 5.64 -7.50 -13.91
N ILE A 313 4.51 -8.18 -14.15
CA ILE A 313 4.38 -9.65 -14.08
C ILE A 313 3.51 -10.10 -15.27
N THR A 314 4.02 -10.96 -16.14
CA THR A 314 3.28 -11.41 -17.34
C THR A 314 2.39 -12.64 -17.08
N PRO A 315 1.36 -12.89 -17.92
CA PRO A 315 0.59 -14.13 -17.88
C PRO A 315 1.46 -15.40 -17.96
N GLU A 316 2.52 -15.39 -18.78
CA GLU A 316 3.47 -16.50 -18.89
C GLU A 316 4.23 -16.75 -17.59
N GLU A 317 4.68 -15.67 -16.93
CA GLU A 317 5.35 -15.76 -15.63
C GLU A 317 4.42 -16.32 -14.54
N MET A 318 3.16 -15.89 -14.54
CA MET A 318 2.13 -16.43 -13.63
C MET A 318 1.83 -17.90 -13.92
N ALA A 319 1.62 -18.28 -15.19
CA ALA A 319 1.35 -19.66 -15.59
C ALA A 319 2.50 -20.59 -15.24
N ARG A 320 3.74 -20.14 -15.47
CA ARG A 320 4.96 -20.85 -15.06
C ARG A 320 4.99 -21.06 -13.55
N THR A 321 4.69 -20.03 -12.77
CA THR A 321 4.66 -20.11 -11.30
C THR A 321 3.60 -21.12 -10.82
N ILE A 322 2.44 -21.14 -11.46
CA ILE A 322 1.33 -21.99 -11.03
C ILE A 322 1.61 -23.48 -11.27
N VAL A 323 2.23 -23.84 -12.41
CA VAL A 323 2.30 -25.23 -12.87
C VAL A 323 3.69 -25.87 -12.63
N ASP A 324 4.76 -25.09 -12.67
CA ASP A 324 6.14 -25.59 -12.49
C ASP A 324 6.55 -25.63 -11.00
#